data_AF-A0AB74KXM0-F1
#
_entry.id   AF-A0AB74KXM0-F1
#
_cell.length_a   1.000
_cell.length_b   1.000
_cell.length_c   1.000
_cell.angle_alpha   90.00
_cell.angle_beta   90.00
_cell.angle_gamma   90.00
#
_symmetry.space_group_name_H-M   'P 1'
#
loop_
_entity.id
_entity.type
_entity.pdbx_description
1 polymer ?
#
loop_
_entity_poly.entity_id
_entity_poly.type
_entity_poly.pdbx_seq_one_letter_code
_entity_poly.pdbx_strand_id
1 'polypeptide(L)'
;MNFSHQHDYESDNALEKAIWDDPALLAALELVDAQQNEQLEQAKKRRRLAQYSWGGGAVAACFAIFMWTLMPVNEQPPISSSDLVAVQQFTSGKAQQVNLSDGTQVAMNVNTQLEFSENSHARKATLANGEAYFSVHRDESRPFTIDTGNATIEVLGTAFNVDKTLRETLVDVFHGKVSVTSLDGTQHVELVKGQRARVSDSTIQVLQFNASQPDWQQGWLDLDNVSINDALFQLNRYSEKPVVLSNVPSDIHVSGRFAVDDILGAAKLIAQLNELDVNQYPDSIELSKKDEN
;
A
#
# COMPACT_ATOMS: atom_id res chain seq x y z
N MET A 1 131.33 45.41 17.45
CA MET A 1 131.01 46.45 16.44
C MET A 1 129.54 46.28 16.07
N ASN A 2 128.76 47.35 16.28
CA ASN A 2 127.34 47.50 15.98
C ASN A 2 127.01 47.17 14.53
N PHE A 3 125.84 46.55 14.27
CA PHE A 3 124.91 46.94 13.20
C PHE A 3 123.50 46.37 13.46
N SER A 4 122.59 47.30 13.74
CA SER A 4 121.13 47.38 13.52
C SER A 4 120.39 46.28 12.73
N HIS A 5 119.24 45.85 13.26
CA HIS A 5 117.96 46.10 12.60
C HIS A 5 116.78 46.02 13.60
N GLN A 6 116.21 47.19 13.89
CA GLN A 6 114.90 47.36 14.50
C GLN A 6 113.89 47.37 13.33
N HIS A 7 112.87 46.52 13.38
CA HIS A 7 111.74 46.53 12.44
C HIS A 7 110.47 46.70 13.28
N ASP A 8 109.75 47.77 12.98
CA ASP A 8 108.50 48.19 13.60
C ASP A 8 107.41 47.11 13.47
N TYR A 9 106.79 46.76 14.58
CA TYR A 9 105.57 45.94 14.69
C TYR A 9 104.45 46.75 15.36
N GLU A 10 104.20 47.98 14.88
CA GLU A 10 103.24 48.89 15.51
C GLU A 10 102.26 49.56 14.53
N SER A 11 102.07 48.99 13.33
CA SER A 11 101.13 49.53 12.32
C SER A 11 99.95 48.63 11.90
N ASP A 12 99.81 47.41 12.42
CA ASP A 12 98.71 46.51 12.00
C ASP A 12 97.42 46.63 12.83
N ASN A 13 97.48 47.24 14.02
CA ASN A 13 96.34 47.27 14.95
C ASN A 13 95.26 48.33 14.62
N ALA A 14 95.57 49.31 13.76
CA ALA A 14 94.62 50.37 13.42
C ALA A 14 93.70 49.99 12.25
N LEU A 15 94.24 49.25 11.27
CA LEU A 15 93.49 48.78 10.09
C LEU A 15 92.60 47.58 10.43
N GLU A 16 93.06 46.62 11.24
CA GLU A 16 92.21 45.53 11.72
C GLU A 16 91.02 46.05 12.53
N LYS A 17 91.26 47.02 13.42
CA LYS A 17 90.20 47.59 14.26
C LYS A 17 89.15 48.34 13.42
N ALA A 18 89.57 49.04 12.37
CA ALA A 18 88.66 49.72 11.45
C ALA A 18 87.79 48.77 10.60
N ILE A 19 88.29 47.57 10.29
CA ILE A 19 87.53 46.56 9.54
C ILE A 19 86.45 45.92 10.43
N TRP A 20 86.78 45.62 11.69
CA TRP A 20 85.83 44.99 12.63
C TRP A 20 84.78 45.97 13.20
N ASP A 21 85.08 47.28 13.22
CA ASP A 21 84.15 48.33 13.61
C ASP A 21 83.34 48.92 12.41
N ASP A 22 83.44 48.34 11.20
CA ASP A 22 82.67 48.79 10.02
C ASP A 22 81.16 48.47 10.17
N PRO A 23 80.27 49.48 10.17
CA PRO A 23 78.83 49.28 10.27
C PRO A 23 78.25 48.38 9.17
N ALA A 24 78.86 48.38 7.97
CA ALA A 24 78.42 47.54 6.86
C ALA A 24 78.77 46.07 7.09
N LEU A 25 79.90 45.78 7.74
CA LEU A 25 80.30 44.42 8.10
C LEU A 25 79.41 43.87 9.22
N LEU A 26 79.09 44.68 10.22
CA LEU A 26 78.18 44.29 11.30
C LEU A 26 76.75 44.03 10.78
N ALA A 27 76.26 44.88 9.88
CA ALA A 27 74.97 44.64 9.22
C ALA A 27 74.99 43.37 8.35
N ALA A 28 76.09 43.07 7.65
CA ALA A 28 76.23 41.85 6.87
C ALA A 28 76.27 40.59 7.77
N LEU A 29 76.92 40.66 8.93
CA LEU A 29 76.95 39.58 9.91
C LEU A 29 75.57 39.32 10.53
N GLU A 30 74.82 40.37 10.89
CA GLU A 30 73.43 40.22 11.36
C GLU A 30 72.52 39.60 10.29
N LEU A 31 72.69 39.96 9.02
CA LEU A 31 71.93 39.37 7.91
C LEU A 31 72.26 37.88 7.71
N VAL A 32 73.53 37.49 7.86
CA VAL A 32 73.96 36.08 7.77
C VAL A 32 73.45 35.26 8.96
N ASP A 33 73.49 35.79 10.18
CA ASP A 33 72.96 35.13 11.37
C ASP A 33 71.42 35.01 11.33
N ALA A 34 70.73 36.03 10.80
CA ALA A 34 69.28 35.97 10.57
C ALA A 34 68.92 34.88 9.54
N GLN A 35 69.66 34.78 8.43
CA GLN A 35 69.47 33.71 7.44
C GLN A 35 69.75 32.31 8.01
N GLN A 36 70.80 32.15 8.81
CA GLN A 36 71.12 30.86 9.45
C GLN A 36 70.04 30.46 10.46
N ASN A 37 69.52 31.41 11.24
CA ASN A 37 68.46 31.15 12.21
C ASN A 37 67.12 30.81 11.54
N GLU A 38 66.76 31.44 10.43
CA GLU A 38 65.56 31.07 9.67
C GLU A 38 65.68 29.66 9.06
N GLN A 39 66.85 29.30 8.51
CA GLN A 39 67.10 27.96 7.98
C GLN A 39 67.05 26.88 9.08
N LEU A 40 67.59 27.17 10.26
CA LEU A 40 67.55 26.28 11.42
C LEU A 40 66.11 26.08 11.94
N GLU A 41 65.30 27.15 11.99
CA GLU A 41 63.90 27.06 12.42
C GLU A 41 63.01 26.34 11.39
N GLN A 42 63.26 26.52 10.09
CA GLN A 42 62.58 25.75 9.04
C GLN A 42 62.95 24.26 9.11
N ALA A 43 64.21 23.92 9.37
CA ALA A 43 64.65 22.53 9.56
C ALA A 43 64.02 21.89 10.80
N LYS A 44 63.92 22.62 11.92
CA LYS A 44 63.23 22.16 13.15
C LYS A 44 61.73 21.96 12.92
N LYS A 45 61.04 22.85 12.19
CA LYS A 45 59.62 22.69 11.82
C LYS A 45 59.38 21.45 10.96
N ARG A 46 60.21 21.22 9.93
CA ARG A 46 60.12 20.00 9.09
C ARG A 46 60.36 18.72 9.90
N ARG A 47 61.29 18.75 10.85
CA ARG A 47 61.60 17.60 11.72
C ARG A 47 60.49 17.31 12.74
N ARG A 48 59.83 18.34 13.29
CA ARG A 48 58.64 18.20 14.16
C ARG A 48 57.42 17.66 13.42
N LEU A 49 57.21 18.05 12.16
CA LEU A 49 56.13 17.53 11.31
C LEU A 49 56.36 16.07 10.90
N ALA A 50 57.61 15.69 10.59
CA ALA A 50 57.97 14.30 10.26
C ALA A 50 57.90 13.35 11.47
N GLN A 51 58.06 13.86 12.70
CA GLN A 51 57.87 13.07 13.93
C GLN A 51 56.39 12.80 14.27
N TYR A 52 55.44 13.53 13.68
CA TYR A 52 54.00 13.29 13.87
C TYR A 52 53.39 12.33 12.82
N SER A 53 54.11 11.99 11.75
CA SER A 53 53.59 11.15 10.65
C SER A 53 53.91 9.64 10.75
N TRP A 54 54.54 9.16 11.84
CA TRP A 54 54.79 7.72 12.04
C TRP A 54 54.12 7.10 13.29
N GLY A 55 53.37 7.88 14.07
CA GLY A 55 52.63 7.38 15.25
C GLY A 55 51.13 7.13 15.04
N GLY A 56 50.55 7.52 13.90
CA GLY A 56 49.10 7.49 13.68
C GLY A 56 48.56 6.24 12.97
N GLY A 57 49.40 5.49 12.23
CA GLY A 57 48.94 4.37 11.40
C GLY A 57 48.56 3.10 12.18
N ALA A 58 49.30 2.78 13.25
CA ALA A 58 49.05 1.56 14.03
C ALA A 58 47.84 1.69 14.97
N VAL A 59 47.60 2.88 15.53
CA VAL A 59 46.45 3.13 16.42
C VAL A 59 45.16 3.20 15.60
N ALA A 60 45.18 3.78 14.39
CA ALA A 60 44.02 3.79 13.50
C ALA A 60 43.64 2.38 12.99
N ALA A 61 44.61 1.51 12.72
CA ALA A 61 44.33 0.13 12.32
C ALA A 61 43.70 -0.70 13.46
N CYS A 62 44.17 -0.53 14.70
CA CYS A 62 43.58 -1.20 15.86
C CYS A 62 42.18 -0.65 16.20
N PHE A 63 41.94 0.66 16.07
CA PHE A 63 40.59 1.22 16.24
C PHE A 63 39.64 0.81 15.11
N ALA A 64 40.10 0.69 13.86
CA ALA A 64 39.25 0.22 12.77
C ALA A 64 38.87 -1.26 12.92
N ILE A 65 39.80 -2.11 13.38
CA ILE A 65 39.52 -3.52 13.68
C ILE A 65 38.62 -3.64 14.93
N PHE A 66 38.88 -2.86 15.98
CA PHE A 66 38.06 -2.85 17.20
C PHE A 66 36.65 -2.29 16.95
N MET A 67 36.51 -1.25 16.13
CA MET A 67 35.24 -0.66 15.71
C MET A 67 34.49 -1.55 14.71
N TRP A 68 35.18 -2.36 13.90
CA TRP A 68 34.56 -3.41 13.08
C TRP A 68 34.09 -4.60 13.93
N THR A 69 34.81 -4.98 14.99
CA THR A 69 34.38 -6.03 15.92
C THR A 69 33.30 -5.59 16.91
N LEU A 70 33.16 -4.29 17.15
CA LEU A 70 32.17 -3.70 18.07
C LEU A 70 30.96 -3.07 17.37
N MET A 71 30.99 -2.90 16.04
CA MET A 71 29.74 -2.78 15.32
C MET A 71 28.98 -4.09 15.55
N PRO A 72 27.71 -4.07 15.97
CA PRO A 72 26.90 -5.28 15.89
C PRO A 72 27.01 -5.74 14.45
N VAL A 73 27.71 -6.87 14.22
CA VAL A 73 27.66 -7.59 12.95
C VAL A 73 26.19 -7.62 12.66
N ASN A 74 25.83 -6.91 11.59
CA ASN A 74 24.51 -6.78 11.04
C ASN A 74 23.76 -8.06 11.38
N GLU A 75 23.01 -8.03 12.49
CA GLU A 75 21.89 -8.92 12.65
C GLU A 75 21.08 -8.47 11.45
N GLN A 76 21.20 -9.24 10.37
CA GLN A 76 20.24 -9.16 9.30
C GLN A 76 18.92 -9.07 10.05
N PRO A 77 18.12 -7.98 9.85
CA PRO A 77 16.82 -7.91 10.51
C PRO A 77 16.22 -9.29 10.34
N PRO A 78 15.91 -9.99 11.45
CA PRO A 78 15.69 -11.43 11.46
C PRO A 78 14.86 -11.73 10.24
N ILE A 79 15.43 -12.47 9.26
CA ILE A 79 14.91 -12.66 7.89
C ILE A 79 13.42 -12.48 7.99
N SER A 80 12.90 -11.29 7.58
CA SER A 80 11.53 -10.88 7.91
C SER A 80 10.69 -12.11 7.74
N SER A 81 10.17 -12.66 8.86
CA SER A 81 9.47 -13.94 8.87
C SER A 81 8.57 -13.90 7.66
N SER A 82 8.89 -14.69 6.62
CA SER A 82 8.38 -14.49 5.25
C SER A 82 6.96 -14.03 5.37
N ASP A 83 6.61 -12.79 5.02
CA ASP A 83 5.35 -12.16 5.46
C ASP A 83 4.19 -13.07 5.03
N LEU A 84 3.82 -14.01 5.92
CA LEU A 84 3.21 -15.25 5.48
C LEU A 84 1.79 -14.86 5.14
N VAL A 85 1.41 -15.06 3.88
CA VAL A 85 0.05 -14.78 3.46
C VAL A 85 -0.83 -15.91 3.99
N ALA A 86 -1.57 -15.64 5.06
CA ALA A 86 -2.60 -16.54 5.53
C ALA A 86 -3.79 -16.44 4.58
N VAL A 87 -4.32 -17.57 4.10
CA VAL A 87 -5.45 -17.61 3.16
C VAL A 87 -6.60 -18.43 3.75
N GLN A 88 -7.82 -17.92 3.63
CA GLN A 88 -9.07 -18.56 4.01
C GLN A 88 -10.03 -18.54 2.82
N GLN A 89 -10.67 -19.67 2.53
CA GLN A 89 -11.66 -19.79 1.45
C GLN A 89 -13.01 -20.19 2.03
N PHE A 90 -14.06 -19.51 1.57
CA PHE A 90 -15.42 -19.71 2.01
C PHE A 90 -16.36 -19.85 0.81
N THR A 91 -17.21 -20.86 0.84
CA THR A 91 -18.31 -21.04 -0.10
C THR A 91 -19.60 -21.25 0.67
N SER A 92 -20.70 -20.77 0.11
CA SER A 92 -22.02 -20.81 0.77
C SER A 92 -23.04 -21.51 -0.12
N GLY A 93 -23.65 -22.59 0.37
CA GLY A 93 -24.86 -23.18 -0.22
C GLY A 93 -26.16 -22.61 0.36
N LYS A 94 -26.06 -21.90 1.49
CA LYS A 94 -27.13 -21.17 2.16
C LYS A 94 -26.55 -19.90 2.77
N ALA A 95 -27.40 -18.94 3.12
CA ALA A 95 -26.96 -17.77 3.85
C ALA A 95 -26.27 -18.19 5.17
N GLN A 96 -25.08 -17.63 5.43
CA GLN A 96 -24.26 -17.98 6.59
C GLN A 96 -23.39 -16.82 7.05
N GLN A 97 -22.95 -16.87 8.30
CA GLN A 97 -22.01 -15.89 8.85
C GLN A 97 -20.65 -16.54 9.08
N VAL A 98 -19.59 -15.84 8.68
CA VAL A 98 -18.20 -16.26 8.86
C VAL A 98 -17.41 -15.14 9.53
N ASN A 99 -16.40 -15.51 10.30
CA ASN A 99 -15.46 -14.58 10.90
C ASN A 99 -14.10 -14.75 10.22
N LEU A 100 -13.54 -13.65 9.73
CA LEU A 100 -12.20 -13.61 9.18
C LEU A 100 -11.17 -13.54 10.32
N SER A 101 -9.91 -13.88 10.02
CA SER A 101 -8.86 -13.95 11.04
C SER A 101 -8.43 -12.58 11.57
N ASP A 102 -8.76 -11.49 10.87
CA ASP A 102 -8.55 -10.11 11.31
C ASP A 102 -9.65 -9.60 12.26
N GLY A 103 -10.67 -10.43 12.56
CA GLY A 103 -11.82 -10.07 13.39
C GLY A 103 -13.00 -9.47 12.61
N THR A 104 -12.89 -9.30 11.28
CA THR A 104 -14.00 -8.87 10.43
C THR A 104 -15.09 -9.94 10.39
N GLN A 105 -16.35 -9.52 10.50
CA GLN A 105 -17.51 -10.40 10.37
C GLN A 105 -18.11 -10.25 8.98
N VAL A 106 -18.39 -11.37 8.32
CA VAL A 106 -18.99 -11.38 6.98
C VAL A 106 -20.24 -12.23 6.99
N ALA A 107 -21.37 -11.63 6.64
CA ALA A 107 -22.60 -12.36 6.35
C ALA A 107 -22.65 -12.61 4.84
N MET A 108 -22.54 -13.88 4.45
CA MET A 108 -22.58 -14.32 3.06
C MET A 108 -23.98 -14.76 2.70
N ASN A 109 -24.50 -14.24 1.58
CA ASN A 109 -25.76 -14.70 0.99
C ASN A 109 -25.54 -16.06 0.28
N VAL A 110 -26.61 -16.68 -0.23
CA VAL A 110 -26.56 -17.96 -0.96
C VAL A 110 -25.60 -17.89 -2.17
N ASN A 111 -24.92 -18.99 -2.49
CA ASN A 111 -24.04 -19.14 -3.66
C ASN A 111 -22.90 -18.10 -3.75
N THR A 112 -22.42 -17.63 -2.60
CA THR A 112 -21.31 -16.70 -2.47
C THR A 112 -19.97 -17.41 -2.31
N GLN A 113 -18.95 -16.93 -3.03
CA GLN A 113 -17.58 -17.42 -3.00
C GLN A 113 -16.64 -16.27 -2.58
N LEU A 114 -16.02 -16.44 -1.42
CA LEU A 114 -15.15 -15.46 -0.81
C LEU A 114 -13.80 -16.09 -0.50
N GLU A 115 -12.73 -15.47 -0.98
CA GLU A 115 -11.38 -15.74 -0.50
C GLU A 115 -10.90 -14.55 0.34
N PHE A 116 -10.23 -14.82 1.44
CA PHE A 116 -9.60 -13.80 2.27
C PHE A 116 -8.13 -14.15 2.45
N SER A 117 -7.27 -13.16 2.29
CA SER A 117 -5.84 -13.26 2.45
C SER A 117 -5.34 -12.09 3.30
N GLU A 118 -4.43 -12.35 4.23
CA GLU A 118 -3.80 -11.28 5.00
C GLU A 118 -2.33 -11.54 5.30
N ASN A 119 -1.61 -10.46 5.55
CA ASN A 119 -0.25 -10.46 6.05
C ASN A 119 -0.06 -9.28 7.04
N SER A 120 1.19 -8.97 7.40
CA SER A 120 1.48 -7.88 8.34
C SER A 120 1.19 -6.47 7.80
N HIS A 121 0.91 -6.30 6.51
CA HIS A 121 0.72 -4.99 5.86
C HIS A 121 -0.66 -4.81 5.21
N ALA A 122 -1.32 -5.89 4.79
CA ALA A 122 -2.54 -5.81 3.98
C ALA A 122 -3.54 -6.90 4.35
N ARG A 123 -4.83 -6.57 4.16
CA ARG A 123 -5.96 -7.49 4.28
C ARG A 123 -6.74 -7.43 2.96
N LYS A 124 -6.73 -8.51 2.18
CA LYS A 124 -7.38 -8.58 0.88
C LYS A 124 -8.42 -9.69 0.85
N ALA A 125 -9.64 -9.33 0.52
CA ALA A 125 -10.68 -10.26 0.13
C ALA A 125 -10.89 -10.26 -1.39
N THR A 126 -11.27 -11.40 -1.93
CA THR A 126 -11.70 -11.56 -3.32
C THR A 126 -13.11 -12.14 -3.29
N LEU A 127 -14.09 -11.39 -3.79
CA LEU A 127 -15.48 -11.82 -3.94
C LEU A 127 -15.69 -12.23 -5.39
N ALA A 128 -15.48 -13.51 -5.69
CA ALA A 128 -15.53 -14.02 -7.06
C ALA A 128 -16.97 -14.09 -7.61
N ASN A 129 -17.93 -14.41 -6.74
CA ASN A 129 -19.34 -14.50 -7.07
C ASN A 129 -20.21 -14.35 -5.82
N GLY A 130 -21.43 -13.87 -6.00
CA GLY A 130 -22.45 -13.81 -4.95
C GLY A 130 -22.50 -12.46 -4.25
N GLU A 131 -23.02 -12.46 -3.04
CA GLU A 131 -23.31 -11.23 -2.30
C GLU A 131 -22.92 -11.40 -0.83
N ALA A 132 -22.25 -10.39 -0.28
CA ALA A 132 -21.78 -10.41 1.09
C ALA A 132 -21.87 -9.04 1.75
N TYR A 133 -22.31 -9.06 3.00
CA TYR A 133 -22.28 -7.92 3.90
C TYR A 133 -21.06 -8.03 4.83
N PHE A 134 -20.22 -7.00 4.81
CA PHE A 134 -18.98 -6.92 5.56
C PHE A 134 -19.15 -5.93 6.71
N SER A 135 -18.86 -6.38 7.93
CA SER A 135 -18.66 -5.53 9.11
C SER A 135 -17.18 -5.57 9.48
N VAL A 136 -16.41 -4.68 8.85
CA VAL A 136 -14.94 -4.71 8.86
C VAL A 136 -14.38 -4.22 10.19
N HIS A 137 -13.48 -5.01 10.78
CA HIS A 137 -12.74 -4.62 11.97
C HIS A 137 -11.83 -3.43 11.64
N ARG A 138 -11.90 -2.39 12.49
CA ARG A 138 -11.17 -1.15 12.25
C ARG A 138 -9.67 -1.31 12.47
N ASP A 139 -8.88 -1.07 11.42
CA ASP A 139 -7.42 -1.08 11.46
C ASP A 139 -6.90 -0.14 10.36
N GLU A 140 -6.44 1.04 10.76
CA GLU A 140 -5.94 2.09 9.84
C GLU A 140 -4.54 1.79 9.31
N SER A 141 -3.80 0.89 9.97
CA SER A 141 -2.44 0.52 9.59
C SER A 141 -2.42 -0.51 8.45
N ARG A 142 -3.51 -1.27 8.31
CA ARG A 142 -3.67 -2.31 7.28
C ARG A 142 -5.05 -2.15 6.62
N PRO A 143 -5.21 -1.37 5.54
CA PRO A 143 -6.49 -1.24 4.84
C PRO A 143 -7.08 -2.59 4.45
N PHE A 144 -8.41 -2.68 4.46
CA PHE A 144 -9.16 -3.84 4.00
C PHE A 144 -9.61 -3.60 2.57
N THR A 145 -9.13 -4.41 1.64
CA THR A 145 -9.40 -4.28 0.21
C THR A 145 -10.23 -5.47 -0.28
N ILE A 146 -11.29 -5.22 -1.04
CA ILE A 146 -12.07 -6.26 -1.73
C ILE A 146 -11.87 -6.11 -3.23
N ASP A 147 -11.57 -7.22 -3.87
CA ASP A 147 -11.49 -7.35 -5.33
C ASP A 147 -12.71 -8.12 -5.84
N THR A 148 -13.44 -7.54 -6.78
CA THR A 148 -14.61 -8.16 -7.42
C THR A 148 -14.37 -8.46 -8.91
N GLY A 149 -13.13 -8.33 -9.37
CA GLY A 149 -12.72 -8.50 -10.76
C GLY A 149 -13.00 -7.29 -11.67
N ASN A 150 -14.05 -6.51 -11.40
CA ASN A 150 -14.37 -5.26 -12.11
C ASN A 150 -14.22 -3.99 -11.25
N ALA A 151 -14.01 -4.14 -9.94
CA ALA A 151 -13.83 -3.04 -9.00
C ALA A 151 -12.89 -3.44 -7.86
N THR A 152 -12.19 -2.45 -7.34
CA THR A 152 -11.45 -2.54 -6.07
C THR A 152 -12.15 -1.65 -5.04
N ILE A 153 -12.54 -2.24 -3.91
CA ILE A 153 -13.19 -1.55 -2.80
C ILE A 153 -12.20 -1.47 -1.64
N GLU A 154 -11.96 -0.29 -1.08
CA GLU A 154 -11.05 -0.10 0.05
C GLU A 154 -11.75 0.57 1.24
N VAL A 155 -11.51 0.03 2.43
CA VAL A 155 -12.10 0.51 3.68
C VAL A 155 -11.14 0.37 4.86
N LEU A 156 -11.37 1.16 5.91
CA LEU A 156 -10.58 1.11 7.15
C LEU A 156 -11.34 0.51 8.34
N GLY A 157 -12.67 0.45 8.27
CA GLY A 157 -13.56 0.04 9.38
C GLY A 157 -14.99 0.50 9.10
N THR A 158 -15.72 -0.28 8.33
CA THR A 158 -17.02 0.08 7.75
C THR A 158 -18.01 -1.07 7.77
N ALA A 159 -19.27 -0.72 7.57
CA ALA A 159 -20.32 -1.71 7.35
C ALA A 159 -20.96 -1.45 5.98
N PHE A 160 -20.83 -2.42 5.08
CA PHE A 160 -21.23 -2.27 3.67
C PHE A 160 -21.58 -3.62 3.04
N ASN A 161 -22.38 -3.61 1.99
CA ASN A 161 -22.75 -4.79 1.21
C ASN A 161 -22.09 -4.71 -0.17
N VAL A 162 -21.62 -5.86 -0.68
CA VAL A 162 -21.14 -6.00 -2.05
C VAL A 162 -21.94 -7.10 -2.72
N ASP A 163 -22.64 -6.75 -3.79
CA ASP A 163 -23.35 -7.69 -4.66
C ASP A 163 -22.60 -7.81 -6.00
N LYS A 164 -22.07 -9.00 -6.27
CA LYS A 164 -21.38 -9.39 -7.51
C LYS A 164 -22.11 -10.52 -8.24
N THR A 165 -23.41 -10.66 -8.02
CA THR A 165 -24.21 -11.75 -8.59
C THR A 165 -24.45 -11.58 -10.09
N LEU A 166 -24.60 -10.33 -10.54
CA LEU A 166 -24.75 -9.99 -11.94
C LEU A 166 -23.42 -9.53 -12.53
N ARG A 167 -23.46 -9.07 -13.80
CA ARG A 167 -22.28 -8.52 -14.46
C ARG A 167 -21.74 -7.30 -13.72
N GLU A 168 -22.64 -6.43 -13.30
CA GLU A 168 -22.33 -5.23 -12.52
C GLU A 168 -22.00 -5.59 -11.06
N THR A 169 -21.29 -4.69 -10.38
CA THR A 169 -21.05 -4.78 -8.94
C THR A 169 -21.79 -3.65 -8.25
N LEU A 170 -22.61 -3.99 -7.24
CA LEU A 170 -23.22 -2.99 -6.38
C LEU A 170 -22.47 -2.93 -5.04
N VAL A 171 -22.19 -1.73 -4.57
CA VAL A 171 -21.52 -1.48 -3.28
C VAL A 171 -22.37 -0.51 -2.47
N ASP A 172 -22.94 -0.99 -1.36
CA ASP A 172 -23.90 -0.25 -0.53
C ASP A 172 -23.32 0.07 0.83
N VAL A 173 -23.28 1.36 1.20
CA VAL A 173 -22.69 1.77 2.47
C VAL A 173 -23.76 1.99 3.54
N PHE A 174 -23.64 1.25 4.65
CA PHE A 174 -24.50 1.37 5.83
C PHE A 174 -23.83 2.13 6.97
N HIS A 175 -22.50 2.06 7.07
CA HIS A 175 -21.70 2.79 8.05
C HIS A 175 -20.28 3.07 7.53
N GLY A 176 -19.75 4.25 7.89
CA GLY A 176 -18.38 4.65 7.58
C GLY A 176 -18.22 5.19 6.16
N LYS A 177 -17.01 5.02 5.59
CA LYS A 177 -16.65 5.47 4.25
C LYS A 177 -16.03 4.35 3.44
N VAL A 178 -16.43 4.25 2.18
CA VAL A 178 -15.96 3.21 1.27
C VAL A 178 -15.39 3.87 0.02
N SER A 179 -14.14 3.58 -0.28
CA SER A 179 -13.51 3.95 -1.55
C SER A 179 -13.79 2.87 -2.58
N VAL A 180 -14.25 3.25 -3.78
CA VAL A 180 -14.48 2.33 -4.89
C VAL A 180 -13.74 2.83 -6.12
N THR A 181 -12.90 1.98 -6.68
CA THR A 181 -12.09 2.25 -7.87
C THR A 181 -12.46 1.24 -8.98
N SER A 182 -12.66 1.72 -10.21
CA SER A 182 -12.92 0.86 -11.37
C SER A 182 -11.71 0.00 -11.71
N LEU A 183 -11.91 -1.11 -12.43
CA LEU A 183 -10.83 -2.04 -12.80
C LEU A 183 -9.64 -1.36 -13.49
N ASP A 184 -9.90 -0.42 -14.39
CA ASP A 184 -8.87 0.32 -15.12
C ASP A 184 -8.26 1.50 -14.35
N GLY A 185 -8.75 1.76 -13.13
CA GLY A 185 -8.32 2.86 -12.27
C GLY A 185 -8.74 4.25 -12.76
N THR A 186 -9.57 4.35 -13.80
CA THR A 186 -9.96 5.64 -14.40
C THR A 186 -11.01 6.38 -13.58
N GLN A 187 -11.84 5.65 -12.84
CA GLN A 187 -12.85 6.22 -11.95
C GLN A 187 -12.61 5.78 -10.52
N HIS A 188 -12.77 6.75 -9.63
CA HIS A 188 -12.62 6.58 -8.20
C HIS A 188 -13.66 7.44 -7.50
N VAL A 189 -14.41 6.85 -6.57
CA VAL A 189 -15.43 7.55 -5.78
C VAL A 189 -15.32 7.15 -4.32
N GLU A 190 -15.60 8.11 -3.44
CA GLU A 190 -15.83 7.82 -2.02
C GLU A 190 -17.34 7.81 -1.75
N LEU A 191 -17.81 6.74 -1.12
CA LEU A 191 -19.18 6.55 -0.70
C LEU A 191 -19.30 6.74 0.80
N VAL A 192 -20.39 7.36 1.23
CA VAL A 192 -20.82 7.44 2.62
C VAL A 192 -22.15 6.73 2.82
N LYS A 193 -22.57 6.58 4.08
CA LYS A 193 -23.87 5.97 4.43
C LYS A 193 -25.01 6.50 3.55
N GLY A 194 -25.81 5.58 3.00
CA GLY A 194 -26.95 5.91 2.13
C GLY A 194 -26.58 6.00 0.64
N GLN A 195 -25.30 5.82 0.29
CA GLN A 195 -24.86 5.80 -1.10
C GLN A 195 -24.54 4.39 -1.58
N ARG A 196 -24.95 4.12 -2.83
CA ARG A 196 -24.67 2.92 -3.60
C ARG A 196 -23.76 3.29 -4.77
N ALA A 197 -22.68 2.55 -5.00
CA ALA A 197 -22.01 2.54 -6.30
C ALA A 197 -22.55 1.36 -7.12
N ARG A 198 -22.90 1.62 -8.38
CA ARG A 198 -23.13 0.62 -9.42
C ARG A 198 -21.96 0.67 -10.38
N VAL A 199 -21.15 -0.38 -10.39
CA VAL A 199 -19.94 -0.49 -11.23
C VAL A 199 -20.23 -1.41 -12.41
N SER A 200 -20.17 -0.85 -13.62
CA SER A 200 -20.39 -1.54 -14.88
C SER A 200 -19.17 -1.30 -15.78
N ASP A 201 -18.37 -2.34 -15.99
CA ASP A 201 -17.06 -2.27 -16.62
C ASP A 201 -16.16 -1.17 -15.97
N SER A 202 -15.86 -0.07 -16.67
CA SER A 202 -15.05 1.04 -16.16
C SER A 202 -15.86 2.21 -15.59
N THR A 203 -17.19 2.13 -15.60
CA THR A 203 -18.08 3.22 -15.18
C THR A 203 -18.65 2.95 -13.80
N ILE A 204 -18.60 3.96 -12.94
CA ILE A 204 -19.17 4.00 -11.60
C ILE A 204 -20.30 5.02 -11.58
N GLN A 205 -21.53 4.55 -11.36
CA GLN A 205 -22.68 5.39 -11.09
C GLN A 205 -22.94 5.42 -9.58
N VAL A 206 -23.02 6.62 -9.00
CA VAL A 206 -23.38 6.79 -7.58
C VAL A 206 -24.87 7.10 -7.45
N LEU A 207 -25.57 6.33 -6.63
CA LEU A 207 -27.00 6.40 -6.37
C LEU A 207 -27.26 6.57 -4.87
N GLN A 208 -28.45 7.04 -4.52
CA GLN A 208 -28.93 7.09 -3.14
C GLN A 208 -29.84 5.90 -2.87
N PHE A 209 -29.77 5.34 -1.66
CA PHE A 209 -30.65 4.25 -1.23
C PHE A 209 -30.94 4.35 0.28
N ASN A 210 -31.92 3.57 0.77
CA ASN A 210 -32.24 3.51 2.19
C ASN A 210 -31.25 2.59 2.94
N ALA A 211 -30.26 3.18 3.61
CA ALA A 211 -29.24 2.47 4.38
C ALA A 211 -29.71 1.99 5.77
N SER A 212 -30.72 1.12 5.79
CA SER A 212 -31.17 0.42 7.01
C SER A 212 -30.36 -0.86 7.24
N GLN A 213 -30.52 -1.85 6.37
CA GLN A 213 -29.75 -3.10 6.30
C GLN A 213 -29.97 -3.74 4.92
N PRO A 214 -29.14 -4.69 4.47
CA PRO A 214 -29.34 -5.36 3.18
C PRO A 214 -30.70 -6.06 3.08
N ASP A 215 -31.33 -6.01 1.91
CA ASP A 215 -32.66 -6.59 1.70
C ASP A 215 -32.69 -8.10 1.87
N TRP A 216 -31.66 -8.81 1.39
CA TRP A 216 -31.59 -10.27 1.47
C TRP A 216 -31.49 -10.77 2.92
N GLN A 217 -30.93 -9.98 3.83
CA GLN A 217 -30.92 -10.32 5.27
C GLN A 217 -32.31 -10.23 5.90
N GLN A 218 -33.24 -9.54 5.25
CA GLN A 218 -34.65 -9.44 5.63
C GLN A 218 -35.53 -10.43 4.84
N GLY A 219 -34.95 -11.31 4.04
CA GLY A 219 -35.71 -12.23 3.18
C GLY A 219 -36.28 -11.59 1.92
N TRP A 220 -35.72 -10.47 1.46
CA TRP A 220 -36.19 -9.77 0.26
C TRP A 220 -35.11 -9.72 -0.83
N LEU A 221 -35.54 -9.90 -2.07
CA LEU A 221 -34.78 -9.60 -3.28
C LEU A 221 -35.33 -8.30 -3.86
N ASP A 222 -34.49 -7.26 -3.90
CA ASP A 222 -34.82 -5.99 -4.53
C ASP A 222 -34.25 -5.96 -5.96
N LEU A 223 -35.13 -5.74 -6.94
CA LEU A 223 -34.79 -5.65 -8.35
C LEU A 223 -35.08 -4.23 -8.84
N ASP A 224 -34.07 -3.58 -9.41
CA ASP A 224 -34.15 -2.23 -9.95
C ASP A 224 -33.86 -2.23 -11.46
N ASN A 225 -34.93 -2.24 -12.26
CA ASN A 225 -34.89 -2.16 -13.72
C ASN A 225 -33.93 -3.16 -14.39
N VAL A 226 -33.89 -4.40 -13.91
CA VAL A 226 -33.03 -5.47 -14.47
C VAL A 226 -33.75 -6.23 -15.58
N SER A 227 -33.02 -6.85 -16.51
CA SER A 227 -33.65 -7.70 -17.52
C SER A 227 -34.39 -8.87 -16.87
N ILE A 228 -35.44 -9.39 -17.51
CA ILE A 228 -36.18 -10.55 -16.98
C ILE A 228 -35.28 -11.78 -16.80
N ASN A 229 -34.25 -11.94 -17.64
CA ASN A 229 -33.26 -13.01 -17.50
C ASN A 229 -32.44 -12.84 -16.21
N ASP A 230 -31.97 -11.63 -15.93
CA ASP A 230 -31.21 -11.33 -14.71
C ASP A 230 -32.10 -11.42 -13.46
N ALA A 231 -33.36 -11.00 -13.57
CA ALA A 231 -34.36 -11.13 -12.52
C ALA A 231 -34.55 -12.61 -12.13
N LEU A 232 -34.76 -13.48 -13.12
CA LEU A 232 -34.91 -14.91 -12.86
C LEU A 232 -33.61 -15.56 -12.42
N PHE A 233 -32.46 -15.12 -12.92
CA PHE A 233 -31.16 -15.58 -12.43
C PHE A 233 -31.03 -15.29 -10.92
N GLN A 234 -31.31 -14.06 -10.49
CA GLN A 234 -31.29 -13.66 -9.08
C GLN A 234 -32.31 -14.45 -8.25
N LEU A 235 -33.55 -14.59 -8.74
CA LEU A 235 -34.60 -15.33 -8.05
C LEU A 235 -34.24 -16.82 -7.89
N ASN A 236 -33.68 -17.43 -8.92
CA ASN A 236 -33.30 -18.85 -8.93
C ASN A 236 -32.14 -19.17 -7.99
N ARG A 237 -31.36 -18.18 -7.53
CA ARG A 237 -30.37 -18.40 -6.47
C ARG A 237 -30.99 -18.95 -5.19
N TYR A 238 -32.27 -18.68 -4.95
CA TYR A 238 -33.02 -19.11 -3.78
C TYR A 238 -33.96 -20.28 -4.05
N SER A 239 -34.11 -20.70 -5.31
CA SER A 239 -35.13 -21.67 -5.69
C SER A 239 -34.60 -23.10 -5.75
N GLU A 240 -35.33 -24.02 -5.15
CA GLU A 240 -35.17 -25.47 -5.41
C GLU A 240 -35.74 -25.87 -6.78
N LYS A 241 -36.79 -25.16 -7.25
CA LYS A 241 -37.47 -25.38 -8.52
C LYS A 241 -37.25 -24.18 -9.44
N PRO A 242 -36.36 -24.24 -10.43
CA PRO A 242 -36.02 -23.07 -11.22
C PRO A 242 -37.23 -22.48 -11.94
N VAL A 243 -37.29 -21.16 -11.94
CA VAL A 243 -38.16 -20.36 -12.80
C VAL A 243 -37.47 -20.18 -14.15
N VAL A 244 -38.13 -20.58 -15.23
CA VAL A 244 -37.59 -20.57 -16.60
C VAL A 244 -38.47 -19.76 -17.54
N LEU A 245 -37.90 -19.25 -18.63
CA LEU A 245 -38.62 -18.51 -19.67
C LEU A 245 -38.87 -19.39 -20.89
N SER A 246 -40.02 -19.19 -21.53
CA SER A 246 -40.39 -19.87 -22.77
C SER A 246 -41.06 -18.88 -23.73
N ASN A 247 -40.42 -18.59 -24.87
CA ASN A 247 -40.89 -17.63 -25.88
C ASN A 247 -41.19 -16.22 -25.33
N VAL A 248 -40.48 -15.79 -24.28
CA VAL A 248 -40.64 -14.47 -23.66
C VAL A 248 -39.69 -13.46 -24.31
N PRO A 249 -40.15 -12.24 -24.67
CA PRO A 249 -39.29 -11.17 -25.17
C PRO A 249 -38.16 -10.82 -24.19
N SER A 250 -36.94 -10.60 -24.71
CA SER A 250 -35.77 -10.31 -23.89
C SER A 250 -35.67 -8.86 -23.42
N ASP A 251 -36.53 -7.97 -23.92
CA ASP A 251 -36.62 -6.54 -23.59
C ASP A 251 -37.51 -6.26 -22.38
N ILE A 252 -38.08 -7.28 -21.75
CA ILE A 252 -38.81 -7.12 -20.49
C ILE A 252 -37.83 -6.80 -19.37
N HIS A 253 -38.09 -5.70 -18.66
CA HIS A 253 -37.38 -5.33 -17.44
C HIS A 253 -38.28 -5.50 -16.22
N VAL A 254 -37.71 -6.01 -15.14
CA VAL A 254 -38.38 -6.27 -13.87
C VAL A 254 -37.88 -5.28 -12.84
N SER A 255 -38.82 -4.63 -12.17
CA SER A 255 -38.56 -3.81 -10.99
C SER A 255 -39.53 -4.20 -9.87
N GLY A 256 -39.05 -4.22 -8.64
CA GLY A 256 -39.85 -4.52 -7.47
C GLY A 256 -39.11 -5.33 -6.43
N ARG A 257 -39.79 -5.56 -5.30
CA ARG A 257 -39.27 -6.29 -4.15
C ARG A 257 -40.02 -7.61 -4.00
N PHE A 258 -39.29 -8.71 -3.93
CA PHE A 258 -39.82 -10.06 -3.95
C PHE A 258 -39.35 -10.84 -2.72
N ALA A 259 -40.24 -11.60 -2.09
CA ALA A 259 -39.86 -12.43 -0.95
C ALA A 259 -39.08 -13.66 -1.45
N VAL A 260 -37.91 -13.93 -0.87
CA VAL A 260 -37.04 -15.03 -1.33
C VAL A 260 -37.50 -16.41 -0.85
N ASP A 261 -38.46 -16.45 0.08
CA ASP A 261 -39.10 -17.66 0.60
C ASP A 261 -40.40 -18.04 -0.14
N ASP A 262 -40.91 -17.16 -1.02
CA ASP A 262 -42.09 -17.40 -1.87
C ASP A 262 -41.76 -17.22 -3.36
N ILE A 263 -40.96 -18.14 -3.91
CA ILE A 263 -40.54 -18.11 -5.32
C ILE A 263 -41.73 -18.18 -6.28
N LEU A 264 -42.75 -18.99 -5.95
CA LEU A 264 -43.94 -19.10 -6.81
C LEU A 264 -44.76 -17.80 -6.80
N GLY A 265 -44.93 -17.16 -5.64
CA GLY A 265 -45.56 -15.86 -5.53
C GLY A 265 -44.80 -14.79 -6.31
N ALA A 266 -43.48 -14.76 -6.19
CA ALA A 266 -42.62 -13.87 -6.97
C ALA A 266 -42.77 -14.08 -8.48
N ALA A 267 -42.70 -15.34 -8.94
CA ALA A 267 -42.88 -15.69 -10.35
C ALA A 267 -44.26 -15.28 -10.89
N LYS A 268 -45.32 -15.50 -10.11
CA LYS A 268 -46.68 -15.05 -10.46
C LYS A 268 -46.80 -13.54 -10.57
N LEU A 269 -46.18 -12.80 -9.66
CA LEU A 269 -46.20 -11.34 -9.69
C LEU A 269 -45.45 -10.81 -10.92
N ILE A 270 -44.25 -11.34 -11.20
CA ILE A 270 -43.48 -11.00 -12.40
C ILE A 270 -44.31 -11.28 -13.65
N ALA A 271 -44.94 -12.45 -13.74
CA ALA A 271 -45.76 -12.81 -14.88
C ALA A 271 -46.97 -11.88 -15.05
N GLN A 272 -47.68 -11.60 -13.95
CA GLN A 272 -48.86 -10.74 -13.96
C GLN A 272 -48.54 -9.32 -14.44
N LEU A 273 -47.44 -8.73 -13.97
CA LEU A 273 -47.02 -7.37 -14.34
C LEU A 273 -46.56 -7.25 -15.80
N ASN A 274 -46.14 -8.37 -16.42
CA ASN A 274 -45.59 -8.40 -17.76
C ASN A 274 -46.48 -9.17 -18.76
N GLU A 275 -47.74 -9.42 -18.39
CA GLU A 275 -48.73 -10.13 -19.22
C GLU A 275 -48.25 -11.51 -19.70
N LEU A 276 -47.53 -12.24 -18.86
CA LEU A 276 -47.08 -13.61 -19.10
C LEU A 276 -48.01 -14.62 -18.44
N ASP A 277 -47.97 -15.85 -18.92
CA ASP A 277 -48.59 -17.01 -18.29
C ASP A 277 -47.60 -17.72 -17.36
N VAL A 278 -48.15 -18.46 -16.38
CA VAL A 278 -47.37 -19.23 -15.40
C VAL A 278 -47.80 -20.69 -15.45
N ASN A 279 -46.91 -21.56 -15.89
CA ASN A 279 -47.11 -23.01 -15.86
C ASN A 279 -46.24 -23.62 -14.76
N GLN A 280 -46.80 -24.54 -13.98
CA GLN A 280 -46.06 -25.26 -12.96
C GLN A 280 -45.84 -26.70 -13.40
N TYR A 281 -44.58 -27.12 -13.38
CA TYR A 281 -44.14 -28.48 -13.65
C TYR A 281 -43.57 -29.12 -12.36
N PRO A 282 -43.36 -30.44 -12.34
CA PRO A 282 -42.75 -31.10 -11.18
C PRO A 282 -41.40 -30.48 -10.78
N ASP A 283 -40.57 -30.11 -11.77
CA ASP A 283 -39.19 -29.71 -11.57
C ASP A 283 -38.92 -28.23 -11.91
N SER A 284 -39.92 -27.46 -12.37
CA SER A 284 -39.75 -26.06 -12.76
C SER A 284 -41.04 -25.25 -12.70
N ILE A 285 -40.89 -23.92 -12.73
CA ILE A 285 -41.96 -22.95 -12.96
C ILE A 285 -41.64 -22.27 -14.29
N GLU A 286 -42.52 -22.32 -15.26
CA GLU A 286 -42.33 -21.68 -16.57
C GLU A 286 -43.13 -20.38 -16.65
N LEU A 287 -42.47 -19.31 -17.10
CA LEU A 287 -43.11 -18.09 -17.55
C LEU A 287 -43.11 -18.07 -19.08
N SER A 288 -44.28 -17.94 -19.69
CA SER A 288 -44.43 -17.94 -21.15
C SER A 288 -45.21 -16.73 -21.65
N LYS A 289 -45.00 -16.34 -22.91
CA LYS A 289 -45.87 -15.33 -23.55
C LYS A 289 -47.30 -15.85 -23.53
N LYS A 290 -48.27 -14.98 -23.23
CA LYS A 290 -49.70 -15.30 -23.39
C LYS A 290 -50.02 -15.69 -24.82
N ASP A 291 -50.82 -16.73 -24.97
CA ASP A 291 -51.41 -17.06 -26.26
C ASP A 291 -52.36 -15.92 -26.69
N GLU A 292 -52.11 -15.33 -27.86
CA GLU A 292 -53.03 -14.40 -28.51
C GLU A 292 -54.25 -15.19 -28.99
N ASN A 293 -55.32 -15.21 -28.20
CA ASN A 293 -56.64 -15.73 -28.58
C ASN A 293 -57.42 -14.72 -29.42
#